data_AF-A0AAF0GMS4-F1
#
_entry.id   AF-A0AAF0GMS4-F1
#
_cell.length_a   1.000
_cell.length_b   1.000
_cell.length_c   1.000
_cell.angle_alpha   90.00
_cell.angle_beta   90.00
_cell.angle_gamma   90.00
#
_symmetry.space_group_name_H-M   'P 1'
#
loop_
_entity.id
_entity.type
_entity.pdbx_description
1 polymer ?
#
loop_
_entity_poly.entity_id
_entity_poly.type
_entity_poly.pdbx_seq_one_letter_code
_entity_poly.pdbx_strand_id
1 'polypeptide(L)'
;MLNRFEEWLLKQQIGYLGARDEQQSATINHILVKANLLTYCVLTILMFVSLIWDLSHGAMLTLGTFFLILTQLINGVYTARLVRKAAVDQTEFYDMLTYQAALKQLKVRSVWRGINWAVGMFIWLTIVIPFIQQRPTDASWTLAIIWGVSGIIVGVGSYFRKKKDLHLLRE
;
A
#
# COMPACT_ATOMS: atom_id res chain seq x y z
N MET A 1 9.38 20.18 -11.37
CA MET A 1 8.42 20.95 -12.18
C MET A 1 7.41 19.98 -12.76
N LEU A 2 6.12 20.32 -12.66
CA LEU A 2 5.03 19.55 -13.26
C LEU A 2 5.19 19.55 -14.79
N ASN A 3 4.82 18.46 -15.44
CA ASN A 3 4.77 18.44 -16.90
C ASN A 3 3.51 19.17 -17.40
N ARG A 4 3.46 19.50 -18.70
CA ARG A 4 2.34 20.23 -19.31
C ARG A 4 0.97 19.56 -19.11
N PHE A 5 0.96 18.22 -19.03
CA PHE A 5 -0.26 17.44 -18.83
C PHE A 5 -0.74 17.50 -17.37
N GLU A 6 0.19 17.38 -16.41
CA GLU A 6 -0.09 17.50 -14.98
C GLU A 6 -0.58 18.90 -14.62
N GLU A 7 -0.02 19.96 -15.21
CA GLU A 7 -0.51 21.33 -15.03
C GLU A 7 -1.93 21.52 -15.58
N TRP A 8 -2.24 20.92 -16.73
CA TRP A 8 -3.57 20.95 -17.32
C TRP A 8 -4.59 20.23 -16.43
N LEU A 9 -4.26 19.03 -15.95
CA LEU A 9 -5.10 18.27 -15.01
C LEU A 9 -5.36 19.05 -13.73
N LEU A 10 -4.32 19.64 -13.15
CA LEU A 10 -4.40 20.36 -11.90
C LEU A 10 -5.24 21.65 -12.04
N LYS A 11 -5.14 22.34 -13.18
CA LYS A 11 -6.05 23.45 -13.52
C LYS A 11 -7.49 23.00 -13.70
N GLN A 12 -7.72 21.86 -14.36
CA GLN A 12 -9.07 21.33 -14.53
C GLN A 12 -9.71 20.91 -13.20
N GLN A 13 -8.92 20.32 -12.30
CA GLN A 13 -9.43 19.81 -11.02
C GLN A 13 -9.69 20.92 -9.99
N ILE A 14 -8.83 21.96 -9.94
CA ILE A 14 -8.94 23.05 -8.96
C ILE A 14 -9.65 24.28 -9.54
N GLY A 15 -9.61 24.50 -10.86
CA GLY A 15 -10.35 25.56 -11.54
C GLY A 15 -9.74 26.96 -11.45
N TYR A 16 -8.43 27.10 -11.22
CA TYR A 16 -7.79 28.41 -11.15
C TYR A 16 -7.22 28.87 -12.52
N LEU A 17 -7.24 30.19 -12.76
CA LEU A 17 -6.96 30.78 -14.08
C LEU A 17 -5.56 31.39 -14.24
N GLY A 18 -4.79 31.62 -13.15
CA GLY A 18 -3.51 32.32 -13.18
C GLY A 18 -2.36 31.62 -12.45
N ALA A 19 -1.16 32.21 -12.48
CA ALA A 19 -0.01 31.74 -11.69
C ALA A 19 -0.36 31.70 -10.19
N ARG A 20 0.28 30.79 -9.44
CA ARG A 20 0.07 30.61 -8.00
C ARG A 20 1.36 31.02 -7.27
N ASP A 21 1.20 31.67 -6.13
CA ASP A 21 2.33 31.83 -5.20
C ASP A 21 2.68 30.49 -4.54
N GLU A 22 3.80 30.44 -3.84
CA GLU A 22 4.29 29.22 -3.17
C GLU A 22 3.29 28.70 -2.12
N GLN A 23 2.63 29.60 -1.39
CA GLN A 23 1.70 29.25 -0.32
C GLN A 23 0.37 28.68 -0.84
N GLN A 24 -0.16 29.24 -1.93
CA GLN A 24 -1.30 28.73 -2.67
C GLN A 24 -0.97 27.36 -3.26
N SER A 25 0.22 27.18 -3.83
CA SER A 25 0.66 25.90 -4.38
C SER A 25 0.79 24.83 -3.29
N ALA A 26 1.35 25.18 -2.13
CA ALA A 26 1.43 24.28 -0.97
C ALA A 26 0.03 23.88 -0.46
N THR A 27 -0.90 24.84 -0.41
CA THR A 27 -2.29 24.59 0.03
C THR A 27 -3.01 23.64 -0.93
N ILE A 28 -2.88 23.86 -2.25
CA ILE A 28 -3.45 22.98 -3.27
C ILE A 28 -2.88 21.57 -3.13
N ASN A 29 -1.56 21.42 -2.99
CA ASN A 29 -0.93 20.11 -2.81
C ASN A 29 -1.46 19.40 -1.55
N HIS A 30 -1.63 20.11 -0.45
CA HIS A 30 -2.17 19.54 0.78
C HIS A 30 -3.63 19.07 0.62
N ILE A 31 -4.47 19.83 -0.10
CA ILE A 31 -5.84 19.41 -0.44
C ILE A 31 -5.82 18.16 -1.32
N LEU A 32 -4.97 18.12 -2.35
CA LEU A 32 -4.85 16.98 -3.26
C LEU A 32 -4.33 15.72 -2.54
N VAL A 33 -3.41 15.86 -1.58
CA VAL A 33 -2.95 14.74 -0.74
C VAL A 33 -4.11 14.17 0.09
N LYS A 34 -4.89 15.04 0.74
CA LYS A 34 -6.08 14.60 1.50
C LYS A 34 -7.12 13.92 0.60
N ALA A 35 -7.38 14.50 -0.57
CA ALA A 35 -8.30 13.94 -1.56
C ALA A 35 -7.81 12.56 -2.04
N ASN A 36 -6.52 12.41 -2.35
CA ASN A 36 -5.94 11.13 -2.78
C ASN A 36 -6.00 10.07 -1.67
N LEU A 37 -5.75 10.44 -0.41
CA LEU A 37 -5.89 9.52 0.71
C LEU A 37 -7.35 9.05 0.87
N LEU A 38 -8.30 9.97 0.78
CA LEU A 38 -9.73 9.64 0.85
C LEU A 38 -10.15 8.74 -0.31
N THR A 39 -9.81 9.09 -1.55
CA THR A 39 -10.17 8.29 -2.73
C THR A 39 -9.49 6.93 -2.71
N TYR A 40 -8.25 6.82 -2.22
CA TYR A 40 -7.58 5.54 -2.01
C TYR A 40 -8.35 4.64 -1.04
N CYS A 41 -8.84 5.19 0.07
CA CYS A 41 -9.68 4.46 1.03
C CYS A 41 -11.02 4.03 0.42
N VAL A 42 -11.71 4.95 -0.25
CA VAL A 42 -13.01 4.66 -0.92
C VAL A 42 -12.84 3.60 -2.00
N LEU A 43 -11.79 3.71 -2.84
CA LEU A 43 -11.52 2.76 -3.91
C LEU A 43 -11.17 1.38 -3.35
N THR A 44 -10.46 1.32 -2.22
CA THR A 44 -10.21 0.07 -1.49
C THR A 44 -11.53 -0.58 -1.04
N ILE A 45 -12.45 0.20 -0.44
CA ILE A 45 -13.75 -0.31 0.02
C ILE A 45 -14.58 -0.82 -1.16
N LEU A 46 -14.69 -0.05 -2.25
CA LEU A 46 -15.42 -0.44 -3.45
C LEU A 46 -14.85 -1.71 -4.08
N MET A 47 -13.52 -1.83 -4.13
CA MET A 47 -12.84 -3.03 -4.61
C MET A 47 -13.22 -4.27 -3.77
N PHE A 48 -13.25 -4.15 -2.44
CA PHE A 48 -13.68 -5.25 -1.57
C PHE A 48 -15.15 -5.61 -1.78
N VAL A 49 -16.04 -4.62 -1.86
CA VAL A 49 -17.48 -4.85 -2.10
C VAL A 49 -17.69 -5.57 -3.44
N SER A 50 -17.03 -5.09 -4.50
CA SER A 50 -17.10 -5.69 -5.84
C SER A 50 -16.58 -7.13 -5.85
N LEU A 51 -15.47 -7.38 -5.16
CA LEU A 51 -14.89 -8.72 -5.06
C LEU A 51 -15.79 -9.68 -4.27
N ILE A 52 -16.38 -9.23 -3.16
CA ILE A 52 -17.35 -10.04 -2.40
C ILE A 52 -18.57 -10.36 -3.25
N TRP A 53 -19.07 -9.37 -4.00
CA TRP A 53 -20.21 -9.55 -4.91
C TRP A 53 -19.93 -10.57 -6.01
N ASP A 54 -18.78 -10.48 -6.68
CA ASP A 54 -18.40 -11.42 -7.74
C ASP A 54 -18.27 -12.84 -7.20
N LEU A 55 -17.61 -12.99 -6.04
CA LEU A 55 -17.39 -14.28 -5.40
C LEU A 55 -18.69 -14.90 -4.88
N SER A 56 -19.64 -14.11 -4.37
CA SER A 56 -20.90 -14.61 -3.81
C SER A 56 -21.86 -15.12 -4.90
N HIS A 57 -21.74 -14.60 -6.12
CA HIS A 57 -22.53 -15.05 -7.27
C HIS A 57 -21.84 -16.16 -8.07
N GLY A 58 -20.71 -16.69 -7.58
CA GLY A 58 -19.94 -17.74 -8.25
C GLY A 58 -19.38 -17.32 -9.61
N ALA A 59 -19.35 -16.01 -9.90
CA ALA A 59 -18.88 -15.47 -11.16
C ALA A 59 -17.34 -15.39 -11.17
N MET A 60 -16.75 -15.49 -12.37
CA MET A 60 -15.40 -14.99 -12.58
C MET A 60 -15.37 -13.49 -12.25
N LEU A 61 -14.20 -12.99 -11.83
CA LEU A 61 -14.01 -11.56 -11.54
C LEU A 61 -14.57 -10.71 -12.69
N THR A 62 -15.51 -9.84 -12.36
CA THR A 62 -16.09 -8.94 -13.34
C THR A 62 -15.04 -7.93 -13.80
N LEU A 63 -15.24 -7.39 -15.01
CA LEU A 63 -14.40 -6.32 -15.52
C LEU A 63 -14.33 -5.14 -14.54
N GLY A 64 -15.43 -4.83 -13.83
CA GLY A 64 -15.47 -3.80 -12.79
C GLY A 64 -14.46 -4.05 -11.67
N THR A 65 -14.48 -5.24 -11.07
CA THR A 65 -13.51 -5.62 -10.03
C THR A 65 -12.07 -5.59 -10.54
N PHE A 66 -11.83 -6.07 -11.76
CA PHE A 66 -10.52 -6.02 -12.39
C PHE A 66 -10.00 -4.58 -12.56
N PHE A 67 -10.82 -3.67 -13.07
CA PHE A 67 -10.44 -2.26 -13.25
C PHE A 67 -10.23 -1.54 -11.91
N LEU A 68 -11.01 -1.86 -10.88
CA LEU A 68 -10.78 -1.33 -9.52
C LEU A 68 -9.41 -1.77 -8.97
N ILE A 69 -9.09 -3.07 -9.07
CA ILE A 69 -7.78 -3.60 -8.67
C ILE A 69 -6.65 -2.92 -9.47
N LEU A 70 -6.80 -2.82 -10.79
CA LEU A 70 -5.80 -2.22 -11.66
C LEU A 70 -5.57 -0.73 -11.32
N THR A 71 -6.65 0.03 -11.10
CA THR A 71 -6.57 1.45 -10.73
C THR A 71 -5.87 1.63 -9.40
N GLN A 72 -6.19 0.79 -8.41
CA GLN A 72 -5.55 0.82 -7.10
C GLN A 72 -4.06 0.49 -7.18
N LEU A 73 -3.70 -0.52 -7.98
CA LEU A 73 -2.31 -0.89 -8.22
C LEU A 73 -1.52 0.23 -8.90
N ILE A 74 -2.09 0.86 -9.92
CA ILE A 74 -1.46 1.99 -10.61
C ILE A 74 -1.23 3.14 -9.63
N ASN A 75 -2.25 3.54 -8.85
CA ASN A 75 -2.11 4.62 -7.86
C ASN A 75 -1.02 4.30 -6.82
N GLY A 76 -1.04 3.08 -6.26
CA GLY A 76 -0.06 2.65 -5.27
C GLY A 76 1.37 2.60 -5.81
N VAL A 77 1.57 2.01 -6.99
CA VAL A 77 2.90 1.92 -7.62
C VAL A 77 3.42 3.29 -8.04
N TYR A 78 2.56 4.14 -8.60
CA TYR A 78 2.93 5.50 -9.00
C TYR A 78 3.35 6.35 -7.80
N THR A 79 2.55 6.34 -6.74
CA THR A 79 2.87 7.04 -5.48
C THR A 79 4.17 6.52 -4.87
N ALA A 80 4.36 5.19 -4.80
CA ALA A 80 5.59 4.61 -4.27
C ALA A 80 6.84 4.98 -5.09
N ARG A 81 6.72 5.04 -6.42
CA ARG A 81 7.81 5.48 -7.30
C ARG A 81 8.18 6.93 -7.07
N LEU A 82 7.19 7.83 -6.94
CA LEU A 82 7.43 9.25 -6.68
C LEU A 82 8.06 9.50 -5.32
N VAL A 83 7.54 8.85 -4.26
CA VAL A 83 8.12 8.91 -2.92
C VAL A 83 9.58 8.48 -2.95
N ARG A 84 9.87 7.36 -3.62
CA ARG A 84 11.24 6.84 -3.73
C ARG A 84 12.16 7.75 -4.53
N LYS A 85 11.67 8.32 -5.63
CA LYS A 85 12.44 9.26 -6.47
C LYS A 85 12.79 10.53 -5.68
N ALA A 86 11.90 10.97 -4.81
CA ALA A 86 12.11 12.14 -3.97
C ALA A 86 12.87 11.84 -2.67
N ALA A 87 13.19 10.57 -2.40
CA ALA A 87 13.85 10.11 -1.17
C ALA A 87 13.17 10.57 0.14
N VAL A 88 11.90 10.96 0.08
CA VAL A 88 11.15 11.46 1.26
C VAL A 88 10.91 10.34 2.28
N ASP A 89 11.05 9.08 1.87
CA ASP A 89 10.99 7.90 2.72
C ASP A 89 12.32 7.53 3.38
N GLN A 90 13.43 8.17 3.01
CA GLN A 90 14.74 7.93 3.61
C GLN A 90 14.84 8.67 4.93
N THR A 91 15.41 8.01 5.94
CA THR A 91 15.65 8.61 7.25
C THR A 91 17.14 8.55 7.55
N GLU A 92 17.76 9.71 7.66
CA GLU A 92 19.16 9.86 8.02
C GLU A 92 19.28 9.95 9.54
N PHE A 93 20.18 9.14 10.10
CA PHE A 93 20.51 9.15 11.52
C PHE A 93 21.92 9.70 11.70
N TYR A 94 22.05 10.65 12.61
CA TYR A 94 23.33 11.28 12.98
C TYR A 94 24.00 10.57 14.17
N ASP A 95 23.25 9.79 14.95
CA ASP A 95 23.75 9.09 16.13
C ASP A 95 23.53 7.57 16.03
N MET A 96 24.55 6.80 16.39
CA MET A 96 24.52 5.34 16.36
C MET A 96 23.47 4.75 17.29
N LEU A 97 23.21 5.39 18.44
CA LEU A 97 22.18 4.92 19.39
C LEU A 97 20.77 5.00 18.77
N THR A 98 20.45 6.12 18.12
CA THR A 98 19.15 6.30 17.45
C THR A 98 18.99 5.38 16.25
N TYR A 99 20.05 5.15 15.49
CA TYR A 99 20.08 4.18 14.39
C TYR A 99 19.80 2.74 14.86
N GLN A 100 20.44 2.29 15.95
CA GLN A 100 20.19 0.96 16.50
C GLN A 100 18.76 0.80 17.04
N ALA A 101 18.22 1.83 17.68
CA ALA A 101 16.83 1.84 18.14
C ALA A 101 15.85 1.71 16.95
N ALA A 102 16.10 2.46 15.86
CA ALA A 102 15.30 2.39 14.64
C ALA A 102 15.38 0.99 13.97
N LEU A 103 16.56 0.38 13.93
CA LEU A 103 16.72 -1.00 13.43
C LEU A 103 15.93 -2.02 14.27
N LYS A 104 15.92 -1.88 15.59
CA LYS A 104 15.17 -2.77 16.49
C LYS A 104 13.67 -2.62 16.26
N GLN A 105 13.17 -1.38 16.16
CA GLN A 105 11.77 -1.11 15.81
C GLN A 105 11.42 -1.66 14.43
N LEU A 106 12.31 -1.53 13.44
CA LEU A 106 12.11 -2.04 12.10
C LEU A 106 11.99 -3.57 12.10
N LYS A 107 12.83 -4.28 12.85
CA LYS A 107 12.72 -5.75 13.02
C LYS A 107 11.35 -6.14 13.55
N VAL A 108 10.91 -5.52 14.66
CA VAL A 108 9.60 -5.79 15.27
C VAL A 108 8.46 -5.52 14.29
N ARG A 109 8.48 -4.38 13.59
CA ARG A 109 7.48 -4.05 12.57
C ARG A 109 7.47 -5.04 11.40
N SER A 110 8.63 -5.55 11.01
CA SER A 110 8.76 -6.51 9.91
C SER A 110 8.24 -7.90 10.30
N VAL A 111 8.50 -8.34 11.54
CA VAL A 111 7.93 -9.57 12.10
C VAL A 111 6.40 -9.46 12.16
N TRP A 112 5.86 -8.37 12.71
CA TRP A 112 4.41 -8.15 12.73
C TRP A 112 3.79 -8.11 11.33
N ARG A 113 4.49 -7.57 10.33
CA ARG A 113 4.03 -7.63 8.94
C ARG A 113 3.97 -9.05 8.40
N GLY A 114 4.99 -9.86 8.66
CA GLY A 114 5.03 -11.27 8.26
C GLY A 114 3.90 -12.08 8.90
N ILE A 115 3.68 -11.89 10.22
CA ILE A 115 2.59 -12.56 10.97
C ILE A 115 1.22 -12.14 10.43
N ASN A 116 0.96 -10.83 10.31
CA ASN A 116 -0.31 -10.33 9.80
C ASN A 116 -0.58 -10.85 8.38
N TRP A 117 0.44 -10.92 7.53
CA TRP A 117 0.30 -11.43 6.18
C TRP A 117 0.00 -12.94 6.18
N ALA A 118 0.71 -13.75 6.98
CA ALA A 118 0.46 -15.19 7.08
C ALA A 118 -0.94 -15.50 7.60
N VAL A 119 -1.32 -14.91 8.73
CA VAL A 119 -2.64 -15.10 9.35
C VAL A 119 -3.73 -14.57 8.43
N GLY A 120 -3.52 -13.40 7.83
CA GLY A 120 -4.44 -12.79 6.88
C GLY A 120 -4.69 -13.69 5.67
N MET A 121 -3.64 -14.19 5.02
CA MET A 121 -3.79 -15.07 3.85
C MET A 121 -4.42 -16.41 4.21
N PHE A 122 -4.08 -16.98 5.38
CA PHE A 122 -4.74 -18.18 5.86
C PHE A 122 -6.25 -17.95 6.04
N ILE A 123 -6.65 -16.96 6.83
CA ILE A 123 -8.07 -16.66 7.06
C ILE A 123 -8.80 -16.35 5.75
N TRP A 124 -8.22 -15.52 4.89
CA TRP A 124 -8.86 -15.14 3.64
C TRP A 124 -9.11 -16.34 2.73
N LEU A 125 -8.10 -17.19 2.54
CA LEU A 125 -8.16 -18.25 1.53
C LEU A 125 -8.77 -19.55 2.04
N THR A 126 -8.69 -19.85 3.34
CA THR A 126 -9.23 -21.10 3.90
C THR A 126 -10.60 -20.92 4.56
N ILE A 127 -10.95 -19.69 4.97
CA ILE A 127 -12.19 -19.40 5.68
C ILE A 127 -13.08 -18.47 4.86
N VAL A 128 -12.63 -17.24 4.59
CA VAL A 128 -13.50 -16.19 4.03
C VAL A 128 -13.94 -16.49 2.61
N ILE A 129 -13.01 -16.82 1.70
CA ILE A 129 -13.36 -17.12 0.30
C ILE A 129 -14.23 -18.38 0.19
N PRO A 130 -13.88 -19.53 0.81
CA PRO A 130 -14.74 -20.71 0.77
C PRO A 130 -16.14 -20.44 1.35
N PHE A 131 -16.23 -19.68 2.45
CA PHE A 131 -17.51 -19.26 3.03
C PHE A 131 -18.35 -18.44 2.04
N ILE A 132 -17.77 -17.44 1.38
CA ILE A 132 -18.47 -16.62 0.38
C ILE A 132 -18.93 -17.48 -0.81
N GLN A 133 -18.11 -18.44 -1.24
CA GLN A 133 -18.40 -19.35 -2.35
C GLN A 133 -19.32 -20.51 -1.98
N GLN A 134 -19.79 -20.59 -0.73
CA GLN A 134 -20.56 -21.71 -0.18
C GLN A 134 -19.88 -23.06 -0.37
N ARG A 135 -18.54 -23.08 -0.36
CA ARG A 135 -17.70 -24.28 -0.42
C ARG A 135 -17.28 -24.69 1.00
N PRO A 136 -17.04 -25.98 1.25
CA PRO A 136 -16.51 -26.41 2.53
C PRO A 136 -15.16 -25.73 2.81
N THR A 137 -14.97 -25.30 4.05
CA THR A 137 -13.71 -24.72 4.50
C THR A 137 -12.66 -25.83 4.62
N ASP A 138 -11.55 -25.68 3.93
CA ASP A 138 -10.40 -26.58 4.03
C ASP A 138 -9.27 -25.91 4.81
N ALA A 139 -9.39 -25.95 6.14
CA ALA A 139 -8.40 -25.43 7.06
C ALA A 139 -7.44 -26.56 7.50
N SER A 140 -6.53 -26.94 6.60
CA SER A 140 -5.55 -28.00 6.87
C SER A 140 -4.27 -27.46 7.53
N TRP A 141 -3.61 -28.31 8.32
CA TRP A 141 -2.30 -28.03 8.90
C TRP A 141 -1.23 -27.75 7.83
N THR A 142 -1.32 -28.40 6.67
CA THR A 142 -0.43 -28.16 5.53
C THR A 142 -0.51 -26.71 5.05
N LEU A 143 -1.73 -26.17 4.91
CA LEU A 143 -1.94 -24.77 4.52
C LEU A 143 -1.44 -23.80 5.59
N ALA A 144 -1.64 -24.13 6.87
CA ALA A 144 -1.10 -23.32 7.97
C ALA A 144 0.44 -23.22 7.92
N ILE A 145 1.12 -24.34 7.62
CA ILE A 145 2.58 -24.38 7.45
C ILE A 145 3.01 -23.56 6.23
N ILE A 146 2.34 -23.72 5.08
CA ILE A 146 2.65 -22.97 3.84
C ILE A 146 2.53 -21.46 4.07
N TRP A 147 1.43 -21.01 4.69
CA TRP A 147 1.21 -19.59 4.98
C TRP A 147 2.15 -19.06 6.06
N GLY A 148 2.52 -19.89 7.04
CA GLY A 148 3.55 -19.56 8.03
C GLY A 148 4.93 -19.32 7.40
N VAL A 149 5.39 -20.23 6.54
CA VAL A 149 6.68 -20.10 5.83
C VAL A 149 6.69 -18.88 4.92
N SER A 150 5.62 -18.65 4.17
CA SER A 150 5.51 -17.48 3.29
C SER A 150 5.42 -16.17 4.10
N GLY A 151 4.82 -16.17 5.28
CA GLY A 151 4.88 -15.05 6.23
C GLY A 151 6.30 -14.69 6.68
N ILE A 152 7.14 -15.70 6.93
CA ILE A 152 8.56 -15.49 7.25
C ILE A 152 9.27 -14.82 6.07
N ILE A 153 9.07 -15.32 4.85
CA ILE A 153 9.65 -14.75 3.63
C ILE A 153 9.23 -13.27 3.48
N VAL A 154 7.94 -12.97 3.67
CA VAL A 154 7.41 -11.59 3.59
C VAL A 154 8.00 -10.70 4.69
N GLY A 155 8.08 -11.19 5.92
CA GLY A 155 8.66 -10.46 7.05
C GLY A 155 10.14 -10.13 6.80
N VAL A 156 10.94 -11.13 6.44
CA VAL A 156 12.37 -10.97 6.14
C VAL A 156 12.60 -10.05 4.94
N GLY A 157 11.85 -10.26 3.84
CA GLY A 157 11.94 -9.42 2.65
C GLY A 157 11.61 -7.95 2.94
N SER A 158 10.58 -7.72 3.76
CA SER A 158 10.18 -6.36 4.17
C SER A 158 11.24 -5.67 5.04
N TYR A 159 11.93 -6.43 5.89
CA TYR A 159 13.04 -5.92 6.72
C TYR A 159 14.20 -5.47 5.85
N PHE A 160 14.69 -6.32 4.94
CA PHE A 160 15.83 -5.98 4.09
C PHE A 160 15.53 -4.84 3.13
N ARG A 161 14.30 -4.78 2.59
CA ARG A 161 13.89 -3.67 1.73
C ARG A 161 13.94 -2.33 2.46
N LYS A 162 13.34 -2.25 3.67
CA LYS A 162 13.30 -1.02 4.46
C LYS A 162 14.63 -0.69 5.14
N LYS A 163 15.47 -1.68 5.43
CA LYS A 163 16.81 -1.44 5.99
C LYS A 163 17.67 -0.62 5.03
N LYS A 164 17.49 -0.80 3.70
CA LYS A 164 18.20 -0.02 2.68
C LYS A 164 17.85 1.47 2.68
N ASP A 165 16.80 1.86 3.41
CA ASP A 165 16.27 3.22 3.44
C ASP A 165 16.72 3.97 4.71
N LEU A 166 17.43 3.27 5.62
CA LEU A 166 18.01 3.81 6.84
C LEU A 166 19.50 4.07 6.62
N HIS A 167 19.88 5.35 6.55
CA HIS A 167 21.27 5.76 6.34
C HIS A 167 21.87 6.26 7.67
N LEU A 168 23.05 5.76 8.01
CA LEU A 168 23.87 6.32 9.08
C LEU A 168 24.92 7.21 8.41
N LEU A 169 24.84 8.52 8.66
CA LEU A 169 25.89 9.44 8.22
C LEU A 169 27.06 9.29 9.20
N ARG A 170 28.21 8.84 8.69
CA ARG A 170 29.48 8.90 9.42
C ARG A 170 30.12 10.24 9.06
N GLU A 171 30.34 11.09 10.05
CA GLU A 171 31.36 12.14 9.94
C GLU A 171 32.75 11.53 9.70
#